data_AF-A0A550H7G2-F1
#
_entry.id   AF-A0A550H7G2-F1
#
_cell.length_a   1.000
_cell.length_b   1.000
_cell.length_c   1.000
_cell.angle_alpha   90.00
_cell.angle_beta   90.00
_cell.angle_gamma   90.00
#
_symmetry.space_group_name_H-M   'P 1'
#
loop_
_entity.id
_entity.type
_entity.pdbx_description
1 polymer ?
#
loop_
_entity_poly.entity_id
_entity_poly.type
_entity_poly.pdbx_seq_one_letter_code
_entity_poly.pdbx_strand_id
1 'polypeptide(L)'
;KNNPDKTILLVDSQPDAGQANTAMSAAAVRNMFASTTNQLLTDTTIDFFRHIQENLRFNLALHFCGYLWLLSDYQFKDPSVQNWMQRMETNDISYRVIERPELQKSLPGLVAEFPDDEEASLMNLNPVDYALFGSECGVLDPSLLVQFYKEEFLKLSKIKPRFNLTVNKLLLEATPSLGLPGEPLAWQDKQVTGIQSSEGTFHADRVVLAVGPWTNALLDPVGIPSYVKAKKRQLFIVAASDHPQLEELLFTPKFSDAGFIPFTILPSGGVYFRGVPEEKSFWVGCGDKVGRAYKYNMESDDYNAERAYYEQSMYPVLIKYFPAFANIRPTNMWAGAYAYSVDAIPLVYEHSGVIVVTGASGSGIMKADAIARIADALYRDEKDAQLFGGRTIPSRSLGLTHRKVEIESVII
;
A
#
# COMPACT_ATOMS: atom_id res chain seq x y z
N LYS A 1 -0.75 30.05 4.70
CA LYS A 1 -1.73 29.26 3.92
C LYS A 1 -2.54 28.29 4.80
N ASN A 2 -1.98 27.63 5.81
CA ASN A 2 -2.80 26.99 6.85
C ASN A 2 -3.31 28.06 7.82
N ASN A 3 -4.60 28.02 8.13
CA ASN A 3 -5.27 28.96 9.04
C ASN A 3 -6.43 28.20 9.71
N PRO A 4 -6.59 28.25 11.05
CA PRO A 4 -7.70 27.60 11.77
C PRO A 4 -9.10 28.08 11.34
N ASP A 5 -9.20 29.20 10.62
CA ASP A 5 -10.45 29.72 10.08
C ASP A 5 -10.87 29.06 8.76
N LYS A 6 -9.98 28.26 8.15
CA LYS A 6 -10.34 27.50 6.95
C LYS A 6 -11.31 26.39 7.27
N THR A 7 -12.26 26.21 6.38
CA THR A 7 -13.20 25.08 6.38
C THR A 7 -12.68 23.99 5.46
N ILE A 8 -12.62 22.76 5.95
CA ILE A 8 -12.21 21.58 5.18
C ILE A 8 -13.37 20.61 5.18
N LEU A 9 -13.89 20.30 3.99
CA LEU A 9 -14.93 19.30 3.80
C LEU A 9 -14.28 18.02 3.28
N LEU A 10 -14.31 16.96 4.09
CA LEU A 10 -14.00 15.61 3.63
C LEU A 10 -15.26 15.00 3.01
N VAL A 11 -15.16 14.50 1.78
CA VAL A 11 -16.23 13.78 1.09
C VAL A 11 -15.75 12.37 0.71
N ASP A 12 -16.60 11.37 0.90
CA ASP A 12 -16.34 10.00 0.47
C ASP A 12 -17.64 9.34 -0.04
N SER A 13 -17.50 8.52 -1.08
CA SER A 13 -18.57 7.70 -1.63
C SER A 13 -19.01 6.58 -0.68
N GLN A 14 -18.13 6.13 0.21
CA GLN A 14 -18.39 5.04 1.12
C GLN A 14 -19.18 5.49 2.35
N PRO A 15 -19.84 4.56 3.06
CA PRO A 15 -20.58 4.86 4.30
C PRO A 15 -19.74 5.41 5.45
N ASP A 16 -18.44 5.11 5.49
CA ASP A 16 -17.48 5.67 6.43
C ASP A 16 -16.05 5.71 5.84
N ALA A 17 -15.13 6.38 6.52
CA ALA A 17 -13.74 6.50 6.14
C ALA A 17 -13.07 5.14 6.00
N GLY A 18 -12.19 5.01 5.00
CA GLY A 18 -11.32 3.83 4.84
C GLY A 18 -12.01 2.55 4.35
N GLN A 19 -13.32 2.57 4.08
CA GLN A 19 -14.10 1.38 3.70
C GLN A 19 -13.86 0.87 2.26
N ALA A 20 -13.01 1.54 1.50
CA ALA A 20 -12.61 1.14 0.16
C ALA A 20 -11.29 0.32 0.19
N ASN A 21 -10.35 0.60 -0.72
CA ASN A 21 -9.09 -0.14 -0.83
C ASN A 21 -8.24 -0.20 0.45
N THR A 22 -8.37 0.77 1.36
CA THR A 22 -7.68 0.74 2.66
C THR A 22 -8.11 -0.48 3.48
N ALA A 23 -9.42 -0.75 3.56
CA ALA A 23 -9.98 -1.95 4.19
C ALA A 23 -9.66 -3.25 3.45
N MET A 24 -9.38 -3.18 2.14
CA MET A 24 -9.03 -4.36 1.33
C MET A 24 -7.55 -4.75 1.40
N SER A 25 -6.74 -4.04 2.18
CA SER A 25 -5.29 -4.27 2.23
C SER A 25 -4.90 -5.48 3.10
N ALA A 26 -3.68 -5.98 2.89
CA ALA A 26 -3.07 -6.92 3.83
C ALA A 26 -2.57 -6.23 5.12
N ALA A 27 -2.79 -4.92 5.27
CA ALA A 27 -2.43 -4.05 6.40
C ALA A 27 -1.09 -4.36 7.09
N ALA A 28 -0.09 -4.63 6.25
CA ALA A 28 1.27 -4.89 6.67
C ALA A 28 2.14 -3.66 6.35
N VAL A 29 3.18 -3.44 7.15
CA VAL A 29 4.06 -2.26 7.08
C VAL A 29 5.52 -2.70 7.02
N ARG A 30 6.31 -2.06 6.14
CA ARG A 30 7.75 -2.32 6.03
C ARG A 30 8.48 -1.08 5.55
N ASN A 31 9.76 -0.97 5.89
CA ASN A 31 10.68 0.05 5.38
C ASN A 31 11.70 -0.51 4.38
N MET A 32 11.72 -1.84 4.16
CA MET A 32 12.66 -2.52 3.25
C MET A 32 12.25 -2.40 1.77
N PHE A 33 12.47 -1.24 1.16
CA PHE A 33 12.19 -0.98 -0.26
C PHE A 33 13.47 -0.85 -1.08
N ALA A 34 13.43 -1.07 -2.39
CA ALA A 34 14.62 -0.85 -3.23
C ALA A 34 14.84 0.63 -3.54
N SER A 35 13.79 1.46 -3.61
CA SER A 35 13.94 2.91 -3.78
C SER A 35 14.24 3.59 -2.44
N THR A 36 15.23 4.50 -2.43
CA THR A 36 15.52 5.33 -1.24
C THR A 36 14.34 6.26 -0.91
N THR A 37 13.63 6.72 -1.94
CA THR A 37 12.40 7.50 -1.76
C THR A 37 11.36 6.71 -0.99
N ASN A 38 11.09 5.46 -1.38
CA ASN A 38 10.14 4.62 -0.65
C ASN A 38 10.62 4.32 0.76
N GLN A 39 11.91 3.97 0.96
CA GLN A 39 12.48 3.76 2.30
C GLN A 39 12.20 4.96 3.21
N LEU A 40 12.52 6.18 2.78
CA LEU A 40 12.26 7.40 3.54
C LEU A 40 10.77 7.60 3.88
N LEU A 41 9.88 7.45 2.89
CA LEU A 41 8.45 7.64 3.09
C LEU A 41 7.88 6.62 4.09
N THR A 42 8.33 5.37 3.99
CA THR A 42 7.82 4.31 4.86
C THR A 42 8.41 4.34 6.24
N ASP A 43 9.70 4.61 6.37
CA ASP A 43 10.39 4.64 7.64
C ASP A 43 9.85 5.76 8.53
N THR A 44 9.69 6.98 7.97
CA THR A 44 9.07 8.10 8.70
C THR A 44 7.62 7.84 9.08
N THR A 45 6.85 7.17 8.21
CA THR A 45 5.45 6.83 8.50
C THR A 45 5.36 5.73 9.57
N ILE A 46 6.25 4.74 9.55
CA ILE A 46 6.32 3.69 10.58
C ILE A 46 6.72 4.28 11.94
N ASP A 47 7.68 5.21 11.97
CA ASP A 47 8.01 5.98 13.17
C ASP A 47 6.78 6.71 13.72
N PHE A 48 5.96 7.30 12.84
CA PHE A 48 4.72 7.95 13.24
C PHE A 48 3.70 6.96 13.80
N PHE A 49 3.55 5.78 13.20
CA PHE A 49 2.68 4.73 13.75
C PHE A 49 3.16 4.24 15.11
N ARG A 50 4.47 4.09 15.29
CA ARG A 50 5.08 3.79 16.59
C ARG A 50 4.76 4.89 17.60
N HIS A 51 4.88 6.15 17.21
CA HIS A 51 4.53 7.30 18.05
C HIS A 51 3.06 7.29 18.47
N ILE A 52 2.13 7.01 17.55
CA ILE A 52 0.69 6.89 17.86
C ILE A 52 0.46 5.82 18.93
N GLN A 53 1.04 4.63 18.74
CA GLN A 53 0.83 3.50 19.64
C GLN A 53 1.52 3.68 21.00
N GLU A 54 2.79 4.10 20.99
CA GLU A 54 3.63 4.09 22.18
C GLU A 54 3.60 5.40 22.96
N ASN A 55 3.55 6.55 22.27
CA ASN A 55 3.57 7.86 22.92
C ASN A 55 2.16 8.44 23.10
N LEU A 56 1.33 8.42 22.06
CA LEU A 56 -0.06 8.89 22.14
C LEU A 56 -1.00 7.86 22.79
N ARG A 57 -0.53 6.63 22.98
CA ARG A 57 -1.26 5.53 23.62
C ARG A 57 -2.57 5.16 22.91
N PHE A 58 -2.66 5.40 21.61
CA PHE A 58 -3.77 4.95 20.79
C PHE A 58 -3.43 3.59 20.18
N ASN A 59 -4.19 2.54 20.51
CA ASN A 59 -3.90 1.19 20.02
C ASN A 59 -4.13 1.09 18.51
N LEU A 60 -3.08 0.77 17.75
CA LEU A 60 -3.17 0.48 16.32
C LEU A 60 -3.16 -1.03 16.02
N ALA A 61 -3.08 -1.86 17.06
CA ALA A 61 -2.70 -3.27 16.94
C ALA A 61 -1.42 -3.42 16.09
N LEU A 62 -0.48 -2.49 16.26
CA LEU A 62 0.79 -2.50 15.53
C LEU A 62 1.72 -3.51 16.19
N HIS A 63 2.04 -4.56 15.47
CA HIS A 63 2.93 -5.62 15.89
C HIS A 63 4.13 -5.70 14.94
N PHE A 64 5.33 -5.47 15.46
CA PHE A 64 6.58 -5.65 14.71
C PHE A 64 6.96 -7.13 14.62
N CYS A 65 6.13 -7.92 13.94
CA CYS A 65 6.37 -9.35 13.69
C CYS A 65 7.49 -9.61 12.68
N GLY A 66 7.91 -8.56 11.96
CA GLY A 66 8.91 -8.59 10.92
C GLY A 66 8.38 -8.96 9.53
N TYR A 67 9.26 -8.82 8.54
CA TYR A 67 9.06 -9.25 7.16
C TYR A 67 10.18 -10.22 6.76
N LEU A 68 9.84 -11.30 6.08
CA LEU A 68 10.78 -12.36 5.69
C LEU A 68 10.69 -12.62 4.19
N TRP A 69 11.70 -12.19 3.45
CA TRP A 69 11.85 -12.47 2.03
C TRP A 69 12.68 -13.73 1.84
N LEU A 70 12.05 -14.83 1.44
CA LEU A 70 12.75 -16.07 1.11
C LEU A 70 13.34 -15.97 -0.29
N LEU A 71 14.61 -16.34 -0.43
CA LEU A 71 15.39 -16.18 -1.65
C LEU A 71 16.22 -17.44 -1.89
N SER A 72 16.33 -17.83 -3.16
CA SER A 72 17.37 -18.74 -3.60
C SER A 72 18.74 -18.05 -3.68
N ASP A 73 19.80 -18.84 -3.81
CA ASP A 73 21.17 -18.36 -3.93
C ASP A 73 21.35 -17.39 -5.10
N TYR A 74 20.78 -17.72 -6.27
CA TYR A 74 20.89 -16.87 -7.45
C TYR A 74 20.09 -15.57 -7.30
N GLN A 75 18.91 -15.61 -6.65
CA GLN A 75 18.12 -14.40 -6.38
C GLN A 75 18.82 -13.50 -5.38
N PHE A 76 19.38 -14.08 -4.31
CA PHE A 76 20.12 -13.33 -3.31
C PHE A 76 21.33 -12.63 -3.93
N LYS A 77 22.09 -13.32 -4.79
CA LYS A 77 23.26 -12.77 -5.50
C LYS A 77 22.92 -11.86 -6.67
N ASP A 78 21.65 -11.72 -7.04
CA ASP A 78 21.23 -10.86 -8.13
C ASP A 78 21.64 -9.40 -7.85
N PRO A 79 22.20 -8.67 -8.84
CA PRO A 79 22.63 -7.29 -8.64
C PRO A 79 21.53 -6.36 -8.11
N SER A 80 20.26 -6.62 -8.42
CA SER A 80 19.14 -5.83 -7.92
C SER A 80 18.89 -6.02 -6.42
N VAL A 81 19.05 -7.25 -5.91
CA VAL A 81 18.94 -7.55 -4.48
C VAL A 81 20.15 -7.01 -3.72
N GLN A 82 21.36 -7.13 -4.29
CA GLN A 82 22.58 -6.55 -3.70
C GLN A 82 22.49 -5.01 -3.60
N ASN A 83 22.00 -4.34 -4.64
CA ASN A 83 21.76 -2.89 -4.62
C ASN A 83 20.67 -2.51 -3.61
N TRP A 84 19.60 -3.30 -3.51
CA TRP A 84 18.56 -3.10 -2.50
C TRP A 84 19.16 -3.14 -1.08
N MET A 85 19.97 -4.15 -0.76
CA MET A 85 20.66 -4.26 0.53
C MET A 85 21.60 -3.06 0.77
N GLN A 86 22.43 -2.71 -0.22
CA GLN A 86 23.33 -1.55 -0.12
C GLN A 86 22.59 -0.24 0.17
N ARG A 87 21.42 -0.03 -0.44
CA ARG A 87 20.59 1.17 -0.18
C ARG A 87 19.99 1.15 1.22
N MET A 88 19.57 -0.01 1.71
CA MET A 88 19.12 -0.14 3.10
C MET A 88 20.25 0.20 4.08
N GLU A 89 21.48 -0.28 3.86
CA GLU A 89 22.65 0.10 4.67
C GLU A 89 22.92 1.60 4.62
N THR A 90 22.86 2.20 3.43
CA THR A 90 23.12 3.63 3.24
C THR A 90 22.11 4.52 3.96
N ASN A 91 20.88 4.04 4.13
CA ASN A 91 19.78 4.79 4.76
C ASN A 91 19.43 4.27 6.16
N ASP A 92 20.35 3.52 6.79
CA ASP A 92 20.22 2.99 8.14
C ASP A 92 18.95 2.13 8.36
N ILE A 93 18.47 1.45 7.32
CA ILE A 93 17.35 0.50 7.41
C ILE A 93 17.87 -0.85 7.89
N SER A 94 17.44 -1.26 9.08
CA SER A 94 17.89 -2.52 9.70
C SER A 94 17.38 -3.76 8.95
N TYR A 95 18.29 -4.69 8.69
CA TYR A 95 17.96 -6.00 8.14
C TYR A 95 18.93 -7.07 8.63
N ARG A 96 18.51 -8.34 8.53
CA ARG A 96 19.34 -9.52 8.81
C ARG A 96 19.25 -10.52 7.67
N VAL A 97 20.39 -11.02 7.23
CA VAL A 97 20.44 -12.19 6.33
C VAL A 97 20.47 -13.44 7.19
N ILE A 98 19.58 -14.38 6.87
CA ILE A 98 19.46 -15.67 7.56
C ILE A 98 19.73 -16.77 6.54
N GLU A 99 20.71 -17.63 6.81
CA GLU A 99 21.04 -18.74 5.92
C GLU A 99 20.12 -19.95 6.15
N ARG A 100 19.98 -20.81 5.13
CA ARG A 100 19.14 -22.01 5.17
C ARG A 100 19.26 -22.85 6.46
N PRO A 101 20.45 -23.18 7.00
CA PRO A 101 20.54 -24.00 8.20
C PRO A 101 19.91 -23.35 9.44
N GLU A 102 19.92 -22.02 9.51
CA GLU A 102 19.21 -21.29 10.56
C GLU A 102 17.72 -21.19 10.24
N LEU A 103 17.33 -20.95 8.98
CA LEU A 103 15.92 -20.92 8.57
C LEU A 103 15.18 -22.22 8.89
N GLN A 104 15.78 -23.38 8.60
CA GLN A 104 15.17 -24.67 8.90
C GLN A 104 14.96 -24.90 10.41
N LYS A 105 15.77 -24.27 11.27
CA LYS A 105 15.59 -24.30 12.72
C LYS A 105 14.54 -23.28 13.18
N SER A 106 14.45 -22.15 12.50
CA SER A 106 13.66 -21.00 12.92
C SER A 106 12.24 -20.98 12.36
N LEU A 107 12.00 -21.62 11.22
CA LEU A 107 10.74 -21.62 10.49
C LEU A 107 10.20 -23.06 10.34
N PRO A 108 9.27 -23.49 11.20
CA PRO A 108 8.78 -24.86 11.21
C PRO A 108 8.05 -25.20 9.90
N GLY A 109 8.23 -26.42 9.40
CA GLY A 109 7.53 -26.92 8.22
C GLY A 109 7.99 -26.34 6.87
N LEU A 110 9.02 -25.50 6.83
CA LEU A 110 9.62 -25.02 5.58
C LEU A 110 10.30 -26.18 4.82
N VAL A 111 9.85 -26.42 3.60
CA VAL A 111 10.57 -27.23 2.60
C VAL A 111 11.45 -26.28 1.78
N ALA A 112 12.76 -26.37 2.00
CA ALA A 112 13.74 -25.45 1.41
C ALA A 112 14.33 -25.93 0.08
N GLU A 113 14.19 -27.22 -0.24
CA GLU A 113 14.78 -27.85 -1.43
C GLU A 113 13.80 -28.85 -2.04
N PHE A 114 13.90 -29.03 -3.36
CA PHE A 114 13.01 -29.89 -4.15
C PHE A 114 13.80 -30.90 -5.00
N PRO A 115 14.67 -31.74 -4.39
CA PRO A 115 15.41 -32.74 -5.14
C PRO A 115 14.42 -33.74 -5.77
N ASP A 116 14.58 -33.99 -7.06
CA ASP A 116 13.80 -34.97 -7.83
C ASP A 116 12.27 -34.74 -7.83
N ASP A 117 11.79 -33.53 -7.54
CA ASP A 117 10.37 -33.16 -7.61
C ASP A 117 10.03 -32.60 -9.01
N GLU A 118 9.49 -33.47 -9.87
CA GLU A 118 9.10 -33.12 -11.24
C GLU A 118 8.08 -31.97 -11.30
N GLU A 119 7.15 -31.92 -10.35
CA GLU A 119 6.11 -30.88 -10.30
C GLU A 119 6.73 -29.53 -9.92
N ALA A 120 7.61 -29.49 -8.91
CA ALA A 120 8.33 -28.27 -8.53
C ALA A 120 9.19 -27.74 -9.68
N SER A 121 9.81 -28.65 -10.46
CA SER A 121 10.57 -28.29 -11.66
C SER A 121 9.68 -27.68 -12.75
N LEU A 122 8.54 -28.30 -13.07
CA LEU A 122 7.58 -27.76 -14.05
C LEU A 122 7.02 -26.39 -13.64
N MET A 123 6.88 -26.16 -12.34
CA MET A 123 6.43 -24.90 -11.77
C MET A 123 7.53 -23.83 -11.67
N ASN A 124 8.79 -24.16 -11.97
CA ASN A 124 9.96 -23.31 -11.80
C ASN A 124 10.15 -22.82 -10.35
N LEU A 125 9.98 -23.72 -9.39
CA LEU A 125 10.18 -23.41 -7.97
C LEU A 125 11.67 -23.38 -7.64
N ASN A 126 12.10 -22.29 -7.00
CA ASN A 126 13.47 -22.09 -6.58
C ASN A 126 13.68 -22.56 -5.13
N PRO A 127 14.86 -23.12 -4.79
CA PRO A 127 15.16 -23.45 -3.41
C PRO A 127 15.19 -22.20 -2.52
N VAL A 128 15.13 -22.40 -1.21
CA VAL A 128 15.33 -21.35 -0.20
C VAL A 128 16.72 -21.51 0.38
N ASP A 129 17.63 -20.62 -0.02
CA ASP A 129 19.03 -20.58 0.46
C ASP A 129 19.22 -19.51 1.54
N TYR A 130 18.51 -18.39 1.39
CA TYR A 130 18.62 -17.22 2.23
C TYR A 130 17.24 -16.67 2.58
N ALA A 131 17.17 -15.92 3.66
CA ALA A 131 16.10 -14.99 3.90
C ALA A 131 16.64 -13.62 4.28
N LEU A 132 16.01 -12.59 3.73
CA LEU A 132 16.23 -11.21 4.12
C LEU A 132 15.11 -10.80 5.09
N PHE A 133 15.48 -10.60 6.35
CA PHE A 133 14.57 -10.32 7.45
C PHE A 133 14.64 -8.85 7.88
N GLY A 134 13.50 -8.17 7.96
CA GLY A 134 13.39 -6.81 8.53
C GLY A 134 12.64 -6.83 9.85
N SER A 135 13.32 -6.47 10.93
CA SER A 135 12.77 -6.47 12.29
C SER A 135 11.85 -5.28 12.58
N GLU A 136 12.02 -4.17 11.87
CA GLU A 136 11.18 -2.97 12.02
C GLU A 136 9.95 -2.98 11.11
N CYS A 137 9.67 -4.14 10.53
CA CYS A 137 8.49 -4.38 9.72
C CYS A 137 7.43 -5.13 10.55
N GLY A 138 6.19 -5.12 10.11
CA GLY A 138 5.12 -5.69 10.88
C GLY A 138 3.75 -5.58 10.25
N VAL A 139 2.74 -5.61 11.11
CA VAL A 139 1.33 -5.53 10.73
C VAL A 139 0.58 -4.61 11.67
N LEU A 140 -0.54 -4.08 11.21
CA LEU A 140 -1.47 -3.29 12.01
C LEU A 140 -2.92 -3.61 11.66
N ASP A 141 -3.85 -3.05 12.42
CA ASP A 141 -5.26 -3.00 12.05
C ASP A 141 -5.54 -1.70 11.25
N PRO A 142 -5.91 -1.80 9.96
CA PRO A 142 -6.13 -0.63 9.13
C PRO A 142 -7.34 0.19 9.58
N SER A 143 -8.33 -0.44 10.23
CA SER A 143 -9.53 0.22 10.74
C SER A 143 -9.20 1.08 11.96
N LEU A 144 -8.33 0.61 12.85
CA LEU A 144 -7.85 1.40 13.99
C LEU A 144 -7.03 2.61 13.54
N LEU A 145 -6.19 2.46 12.51
CA LEU A 145 -5.45 3.58 11.94
C LEU A 145 -6.38 4.62 11.30
N VAL A 146 -7.39 4.17 10.54
CA VAL A 146 -8.40 5.07 9.96
C VAL A 146 -9.20 5.76 11.04
N GLN A 147 -9.57 5.05 12.11
CA GLN A 147 -10.25 5.62 13.27
C GLN A 147 -9.42 6.74 13.89
N PHE A 148 -8.12 6.52 14.15
CA PHE A 148 -7.21 7.55 14.66
C PHE A 148 -7.24 8.81 13.78
N TYR A 149 -7.02 8.66 12.46
CA TYR A 149 -7.02 9.80 11.55
C TYR A 149 -8.37 10.52 11.49
N LYS A 150 -9.48 9.78 11.52
CA LYS A 150 -10.82 10.35 11.55
C LYS A 150 -11.07 11.14 12.83
N GLU A 151 -10.66 10.61 13.98
CA GLU A 151 -10.79 11.30 15.27
C GLU A 151 -9.95 12.59 15.31
N GLU A 152 -8.70 12.55 14.84
CA GLU A 152 -7.86 13.75 14.72
C GLU A 152 -8.45 14.77 13.75
N PHE A 153 -8.98 14.32 12.60
CA PHE A 153 -9.68 15.20 11.68
C PHE A 153 -10.88 15.89 12.35
N LEU A 154 -11.68 15.16 13.13
CA LEU A 154 -12.86 15.72 13.82
C LEU A 154 -12.49 16.70 14.95
N LYS A 155 -11.32 16.53 15.58
CA LYS A 155 -10.81 17.50 16.57
C LYS A 155 -10.39 18.81 15.92
N LEU A 156 -9.82 18.75 14.71
CA LEU A 156 -9.30 19.90 13.99
C LEU A 156 -10.34 20.60 13.12
N SER A 157 -11.26 19.84 12.52
CA SER A 157 -12.22 20.36 11.54
C SER A 157 -13.46 20.92 12.22
N LYS A 158 -13.86 22.12 11.79
CA LYS A 158 -15.15 22.73 12.13
C LYS A 158 -16.32 22.13 11.33
N ILE A 159 -16.02 21.34 10.29
CA ILE A 159 -17.01 20.77 9.36
C ILE A 159 -17.00 19.24 9.46
N LYS A 160 -18.19 18.66 9.60
CA LYS A 160 -18.35 17.20 9.62
C LYS A 160 -18.08 16.61 8.22
N PRO A 161 -17.36 15.47 8.13
CA PRO A 161 -17.26 14.71 6.88
C PRO A 161 -18.62 14.34 6.30
N ARG A 162 -18.68 14.18 4.98
CA ARG A 162 -19.86 13.71 4.25
C ARG A 162 -19.57 12.37 3.59
N PHE A 163 -20.20 11.34 4.11
CA PHE A 163 -20.15 9.97 3.60
C PHE A 163 -21.37 9.67 2.72
N ASN A 164 -21.33 8.58 1.96
CA ASN A 164 -22.32 8.25 0.93
C ASN A 164 -22.51 9.36 -0.11
N LEU A 165 -21.49 10.18 -0.32
CA LEU A 165 -21.52 11.34 -1.22
C LEU A 165 -20.58 11.09 -2.40
N THR A 166 -21.12 10.52 -3.47
CA THR A 166 -20.34 10.25 -4.68
C THR A 166 -20.02 11.55 -5.41
N VAL A 167 -18.74 11.81 -5.62
CA VAL A 167 -18.28 12.88 -6.53
C VAL A 167 -18.37 12.37 -7.96
N ASN A 168 -19.17 13.04 -8.78
CA ASN A 168 -19.42 12.65 -10.16
C ASN A 168 -18.46 13.36 -11.12
N LYS A 169 -18.16 14.64 -10.87
CA LYS A 169 -17.33 15.48 -11.75
C LYS A 169 -16.59 16.57 -10.98
N LEU A 170 -15.46 17.01 -11.52
CA LEU A 170 -14.80 18.25 -11.14
C LEU A 170 -15.43 19.44 -11.88
N LEU A 171 -15.58 20.57 -11.21
CA LEU A 171 -16.04 21.81 -11.83
C LEU A 171 -14.84 22.55 -12.40
N LEU A 172 -14.70 22.56 -13.73
CA LEU A 172 -13.65 23.28 -14.43
C LEU A 172 -14.20 24.60 -14.98
N GLU A 173 -13.71 25.72 -14.48
CA GLU A 173 -14.21 27.05 -14.80
C GLU A 173 -13.10 27.97 -15.30
N ALA A 174 -13.49 29.03 -16.03
CA ALA A 174 -12.57 30.07 -16.46
C ALA A 174 -12.20 30.98 -15.29
N THR A 175 -10.93 31.42 -15.23
CA THR A 175 -10.48 32.35 -14.17
C THR A 175 -9.71 33.53 -14.79
N PRO A 176 -10.31 34.75 -14.88
CA PRO A 176 -11.69 35.09 -14.50
C PRO A 176 -12.72 34.57 -15.51
N SER A 177 -13.96 34.41 -15.06
CA SER A 177 -15.11 34.25 -15.96
C SER A 177 -15.48 35.59 -16.59
N LEU A 178 -15.79 35.58 -17.88
CA LEU A 178 -16.17 36.74 -18.68
C LEU A 178 -17.63 36.67 -19.15
N GLY A 179 -18.37 35.62 -18.75
CA GLY A 179 -19.78 35.43 -19.12
C GLY A 179 -19.98 35.10 -20.60
N LEU A 180 -18.94 34.62 -21.28
CA LEU A 180 -19.02 34.22 -22.68
C LEU A 180 -19.76 32.88 -22.82
N PRO A 181 -20.49 32.64 -23.92
CA PRO A 181 -21.04 31.32 -24.20
C PRO A 181 -19.93 30.27 -24.37
N GLY A 182 -20.02 29.17 -23.62
CA GLY A 182 -19.10 28.04 -23.74
C GLY A 182 -17.79 28.15 -22.95
N GLU A 183 -17.72 29.02 -21.94
CA GLU A 183 -16.60 29.00 -20.99
C GLU A 183 -16.47 27.63 -20.27
N PRO A 184 -15.24 27.18 -19.96
CA PRO A 184 -13.97 27.81 -20.27
C PRO A 184 -13.47 27.56 -21.71
N LEU A 185 -13.14 28.63 -22.44
CA LEU A 185 -12.62 28.58 -23.80
C LEU A 185 -11.11 28.26 -23.83
N ALA A 186 -10.60 27.83 -24.99
CA ALA A 186 -9.22 27.37 -25.15
C ALA A 186 -8.16 28.38 -24.65
N TRP A 187 -8.35 29.67 -24.90
CA TRP A 187 -7.44 30.77 -24.53
C TRP A 187 -7.59 31.26 -23.09
N GLN A 188 -8.59 30.76 -22.34
CA GLN A 188 -8.78 31.13 -20.94
C GLN A 188 -7.98 30.22 -20.02
N ASP A 189 -7.48 30.79 -18.94
CA ASP A 189 -7.00 30.05 -17.79
C ASP A 189 -8.16 29.24 -17.18
N LYS A 190 -7.87 27.99 -16.82
CA LYS A 190 -8.87 27.02 -16.33
C LYS A 190 -8.44 26.53 -14.96
N GLN A 191 -9.37 26.59 -14.01
CA GLN A 191 -9.15 26.12 -12.65
C GLN A 191 -10.29 25.22 -12.23
N VAL A 192 -9.97 24.20 -11.44
CA VAL A 192 -10.95 23.41 -10.70
C VAL A 192 -11.41 24.24 -9.52
N THR A 193 -12.68 24.62 -9.50
CA THR A 193 -13.28 25.51 -8.48
C THR A 193 -14.23 24.76 -7.53
N GLY A 194 -14.35 23.44 -7.68
CA GLY A 194 -15.21 22.63 -6.86
C GLY A 194 -15.53 21.25 -7.45
N ILE A 195 -16.60 20.66 -6.94
CA ILE A 195 -17.09 19.34 -7.32
C ILE A 195 -18.60 19.34 -7.56
N GLN A 196 -19.04 18.48 -8.48
CA GLN A 196 -20.43 18.06 -8.59
C GLN A 196 -20.57 16.68 -7.96
N SER A 197 -21.43 16.54 -6.96
CA SER A 197 -21.73 15.26 -6.30
C SER A 197 -23.14 14.76 -6.61
N SER A 198 -23.50 13.60 -6.03
CA SER A 198 -24.85 13.02 -6.04
C SER A 198 -25.90 13.88 -5.34
N GLU A 199 -25.51 14.81 -4.47
CA GLU A 199 -26.45 15.66 -3.73
C GLU A 199 -26.39 17.15 -4.12
N GLY A 200 -25.44 17.55 -4.97
CA GLY A 200 -25.35 18.94 -5.42
C GLY A 200 -23.93 19.39 -5.73
N THR A 201 -23.80 20.69 -5.91
CA THR A 201 -22.54 21.37 -6.27
C THR A 201 -21.88 21.93 -5.02
N PHE A 202 -20.58 21.70 -4.86
CA PHE A 202 -19.78 22.25 -3.76
C PHE A 202 -18.61 23.02 -4.35
N HIS A 203 -18.50 24.32 -4.04
CA HIS A 203 -17.36 25.14 -4.43
C HIS A 203 -16.29 25.14 -3.34
N ALA A 204 -15.03 25.19 -3.75
CA ALA A 204 -13.89 25.24 -2.86
C ALA A 204 -12.73 26.00 -3.52
N ASP A 205 -11.97 26.74 -2.72
CA ASP A 205 -10.75 27.41 -3.19
C ASP A 205 -9.71 26.41 -3.71
N ARG A 206 -9.71 25.19 -3.15
CA ARG A 206 -8.85 24.07 -3.54
C ARG A 206 -9.58 22.75 -3.39
N VAL A 207 -9.36 21.87 -4.35
CA VAL A 207 -9.81 20.47 -4.32
C VAL A 207 -8.59 19.57 -4.12
N VAL A 208 -8.67 18.60 -3.21
CA VAL A 208 -7.65 17.57 -3.03
C VAL A 208 -8.25 16.21 -3.38
N LEU A 209 -7.64 15.50 -4.34
CA LEU A 209 -8.06 14.17 -4.75
C LEU A 209 -7.15 13.12 -4.14
N ALA A 210 -7.65 12.40 -3.15
CA ALA A 210 -7.01 11.24 -2.51
C ALA A 210 -7.83 9.96 -2.75
N VAL A 211 -8.32 9.77 -3.98
CA VAL A 211 -9.32 8.76 -4.34
C VAL A 211 -8.72 7.50 -4.98
N GLY A 212 -7.48 7.14 -4.64
CA GLY A 212 -6.85 5.87 -5.03
C GLY A 212 -7.00 5.50 -6.53
N PRO A 213 -7.50 4.29 -6.88
CA PRO A 213 -7.65 3.88 -8.27
C PRO A 213 -8.75 4.62 -9.04
N TRP A 214 -9.62 5.39 -8.35
CA TRP A 214 -10.71 6.15 -8.97
C TRP A 214 -10.25 7.52 -9.48
N THR A 215 -8.96 7.87 -9.35
CA THR A 215 -8.43 9.18 -9.78
C THR A 215 -8.68 9.47 -11.26
N ASN A 216 -8.54 8.46 -12.15
CA ASN A 216 -8.79 8.61 -13.58
C ASN A 216 -10.22 9.06 -13.89
N ALA A 217 -11.21 8.47 -13.22
CA ALA A 217 -12.63 8.77 -13.44
C ALA A 217 -12.97 10.25 -13.20
N LEU A 218 -12.22 10.95 -12.34
CA LEU A 218 -12.42 12.36 -12.05
C LEU A 218 -11.54 13.29 -12.89
N LEU A 219 -10.31 12.89 -13.20
CA LEU A 219 -9.34 13.75 -13.90
C LEU A 219 -9.44 13.66 -15.42
N ASP A 220 -9.71 12.49 -15.99
CA ASP A 220 -9.79 12.30 -17.45
C ASP A 220 -10.85 13.19 -18.12
N PRO A 221 -12.08 13.35 -17.55
CA PRO A 221 -13.11 14.21 -18.15
C PRO A 221 -12.74 15.69 -18.23
N VAL A 222 -11.77 16.15 -17.42
CA VAL A 222 -11.27 17.53 -17.44
C VAL A 222 -9.88 17.65 -18.09
N GLY A 223 -9.38 16.58 -18.71
CA GLY A 223 -8.14 16.59 -19.48
C GLY A 223 -6.86 16.64 -18.63
N ILE A 224 -6.92 16.25 -17.35
CA ILE A 224 -5.75 16.19 -16.47
C ILE A 224 -5.29 14.72 -16.39
N PRO A 225 -4.04 14.38 -16.76
CA PRO A 225 -3.54 13.02 -16.65
C PRO A 225 -3.22 12.63 -15.19
N SER A 226 -3.64 11.44 -14.76
CA SER A 226 -3.32 10.89 -13.43
C SER A 226 -1.97 10.16 -13.35
N TYR A 227 -1.51 9.63 -14.48
CA TYR A 227 -0.35 8.73 -14.60
C TYR A 227 -0.41 7.45 -13.75
N VAL A 228 -1.63 7.02 -13.39
CA VAL A 228 -1.84 5.76 -12.67
C VAL A 228 -2.75 4.80 -13.42
N LYS A 229 -2.50 3.51 -13.23
CA LYS A 229 -3.41 2.44 -13.64
C LYS A 229 -3.74 1.54 -12.47
N ALA A 230 -4.99 1.15 -12.36
CA ALA A 230 -5.44 0.21 -11.35
C ALA A 230 -5.07 -1.23 -11.77
N LYS A 231 -4.71 -2.08 -10.81
CA LYS A 231 -4.58 -3.52 -11.02
C LYS A 231 -5.10 -4.26 -9.80
N LYS A 232 -5.93 -5.28 -10.03
CA LYS A 232 -6.56 -6.09 -8.98
C LYS A 232 -5.53 -6.85 -8.15
N ARG A 233 -5.75 -6.91 -6.83
CA ARG A 233 -5.03 -7.73 -5.85
C ARG A 233 -6.03 -8.44 -4.95
N GLN A 234 -5.70 -9.65 -4.54
CA GLN A 234 -6.65 -10.57 -3.92
C GLN A 234 -5.99 -11.23 -2.71
N LEU A 235 -6.78 -11.39 -1.64
CA LEU A 235 -6.37 -12.05 -0.42
C LEU A 235 -7.35 -13.16 -0.07
N PHE A 236 -6.83 -14.23 0.51
CA PHE A 236 -7.56 -15.46 0.83
C PHE A 236 -7.24 -15.86 2.27
N ILE A 237 -8.27 -16.08 3.09
CA ILE A 237 -8.10 -16.53 4.47
C ILE A 237 -8.01 -18.04 4.51
N VAL A 238 -6.91 -18.55 5.04
CA VAL A 238 -6.74 -19.96 5.40
C VAL A 238 -6.79 -20.06 6.92
N ALA A 239 -7.80 -20.73 7.46
CA ALA A 239 -7.90 -20.95 8.89
C ALA A 239 -6.79 -21.91 9.37
N ALA A 240 -6.08 -21.53 10.42
CA ALA A 240 -5.13 -22.39 11.12
C ALA A 240 -5.80 -23.13 12.29
N SER A 241 -6.95 -22.64 12.78
CA SER A 241 -7.76 -23.33 13.80
C SER A 241 -8.00 -24.79 13.43
N ASP A 242 -7.79 -25.69 14.39
CA ASP A 242 -7.95 -27.14 14.25
C ASP A 242 -6.91 -27.82 13.32
N HIS A 243 -5.86 -27.08 12.93
CA HIS A 243 -4.73 -27.59 12.13
C HIS A 243 -3.40 -27.39 12.88
N PRO A 244 -2.96 -28.36 13.71
CA PRO A 244 -1.82 -28.19 14.62
C PRO A 244 -0.53 -27.71 13.94
N GLN A 245 -0.24 -28.18 12.72
CA GLN A 245 0.95 -27.77 11.97
C GLN A 245 0.89 -26.31 11.51
N LEU A 246 -0.30 -25.80 11.15
CA LEU A 246 -0.48 -24.39 10.83
C LEU A 246 -0.48 -23.52 12.09
N GLU A 247 -1.04 -23.99 13.21
CA GLU A 247 -0.94 -23.25 14.48
C GLU A 247 0.52 -23.13 14.93
N GLU A 248 1.31 -24.21 14.82
CA GLU A 248 2.76 -24.17 15.09
C GLU A 248 3.48 -23.17 14.18
N LEU A 249 3.17 -23.16 12.88
CA LEU A 249 3.72 -22.17 11.95
C LEU A 249 3.31 -20.75 12.34
N LEU A 250 2.04 -20.52 12.66
CA LEU A 250 1.51 -19.20 12.98
C LEU A 250 2.20 -18.62 14.22
N PHE A 251 2.31 -19.40 15.29
CA PHE A 251 2.92 -18.98 16.56
C PHE A 251 4.42 -19.26 16.62
N THR A 252 5.16 -18.94 15.56
CA THR A 252 6.63 -19.03 15.53
C THR A 252 7.26 -17.85 16.29
N PRO A 253 7.85 -18.03 17.49
CA PRO A 253 8.28 -16.91 18.34
C PRO A 253 9.72 -16.45 18.04
N LYS A 254 10.43 -17.14 17.15
CA LYS A 254 11.89 -17.02 17.02
C LYS A 254 12.37 -15.76 16.30
N PHE A 255 11.47 -15.00 15.67
CA PHE A 255 11.84 -13.84 14.85
C PHE A 255 11.68 -12.51 15.57
N SER A 256 10.71 -12.38 16.48
CA SER A 256 10.39 -11.12 17.15
C SER A 256 9.61 -11.36 18.44
N ASP A 257 9.56 -10.33 19.29
CA ASP A 257 8.78 -10.33 20.52
C ASP A 257 7.25 -10.36 20.28
N ALA A 258 6.80 -10.19 19.03
CA ALA A 258 5.39 -10.33 18.67
C ALA A 258 4.88 -11.76 18.88
N GLY A 259 5.77 -12.76 18.87
CA GLY A 259 5.42 -14.16 19.17
C GLY A 259 4.72 -14.92 18.05
N PHE A 260 4.68 -14.36 16.84
CA PHE A 260 4.12 -15.01 15.66
C PHE A 260 4.97 -14.75 14.42
N ILE A 261 4.73 -15.56 13.38
CA ILE A 261 5.50 -15.58 12.14
C ILE A 261 5.54 -14.23 11.42
N PRO A 262 6.70 -13.83 10.86
CA PRO A 262 6.81 -12.65 10.00
C PRO A 262 5.88 -12.72 8.78
N PHE A 263 5.56 -11.56 8.20
CA PHE A 263 4.98 -11.51 6.86
C PHE A 263 5.98 -12.13 5.88
N THR A 264 5.61 -13.24 5.24
CA THR A 264 6.56 -14.10 4.52
C THR A 264 6.28 -14.08 3.02
N ILE A 265 7.32 -13.80 2.23
CA ILE A 265 7.28 -13.79 0.77
C ILE A 265 8.06 -15.00 0.26
N LEU A 266 7.42 -15.81 -0.58
CA LEU A 266 8.03 -17.01 -1.18
C LEU A 266 8.95 -16.63 -2.34
N PRO A 267 10.01 -17.43 -2.63
CA PRO A 267 10.98 -17.08 -3.66
C PRO A 267 10.40 -17.19 -5.08
N SER A 268 9.24 -17.84 -5.25
CA SER A 268 8.68 -18.17 -6.55
C SER A 268 7.19 -17.82 -6.62
N GLY A 269 6.73 -17.50 -7.83
CA GLY A 269 5.31 -17.22 -8.11
C GLY A 269 4.77 -15.89 -7.57
N GLY A 270 5.54 -15.14 -6.77
CA GLY A 270 5.06 -13.91 -6.13
C GLY A 270 4.05 -14.14 -5.00
N VAL A 271 3.97 -15.38 -4.50
CA VAL A 271 3.05 -15.77 -3.42
C VAL A 271 3.63 -15.33 -2.08
N TYR A 272 2.75 -14.88 -1.19
CA TYR A 272 3.11 -14.48 0.17
C TYR A 272 1.98 -14.84 1.13
N PHE A 273 2.30 -14.82 2.43
CA PHE A 273 1.29 -14.91 3.48
C PHE A 273 1.60 -14.01 4.67
N ARG A 274 0.52 -13.56 5.34
CA ARG A 274 0.51 -12.85 6.61
C ARG A 274 -0.12 -13.75 7.67
N GLY A 275 0.50 -13.90 8.84
CA GLY A 275 -0.15 -14.48 10.00
C GLY A 275 -1.11 -13.48 10.67
N VAL A 276 -2.26 -13.97 11.13
CA VAL A 276 -3.26 -13.20 11.89
C VAL A 276 -3.61 -13.98 13.17
N PRO A 277 -2.84 -13.80 14.25
CA PRO A 277 -2.98 -14.55 15.49
C PRO A 277 -4.38 -14.46 16.13
N GLU A 278 -5.00 -13.28 16.07
CA GLU A 278 -6.30 -12.99 16.67
C GLU A 278 -7.42 -13.82 16.03
N GLU A 279 -7.28 -14.10 14.73
CA GLU A 279 -8.20 -14.95 13.95
C GLU A 279 -7.76 -16.40 13.89
N LYS A 280 -6.56 -16.73 14.41
CA LYS A 280 -5.86 -17.99 14.15
C LYS A 280 -5.89 -18.35 12.67
N SER A 281 -5.45 -17.44 11.82
CA SER A 281 -5.54 -17.58 10.37
C SER A 281 -4.29 -17.07 9.65
N PHE A 282 -4.20 -17.40 8.38
CA PHE A 282 -3.25 -16.80 7.44
C PHE A 282 -4.01 -16.09 6.34
N TRP A 283 -3.57 -14.89 5.97
CA TRP A 283 -4.00 -14.23 4.76
C TRP A 283 -2.96 -14.47 3.67
N VAL A 284 -3.36 -15.17 2.61
CA VAL A 284 -2.52 -15.54 1.47
C VAL A 284 -2.82 -14.61 0.30
N GLY A 285 -1.78 -14.11 -0.35
CA GLY A 285 -1.89 -13.27 -1.54
C GLY A 285 -0.82 -13.55 -2.58
N CYS A 286 -0.94 -12.89 -3.72
CA CYS A 286 0.04 -13.00 -4.80
C CYS A 286 0.20 -11.69 -5.57
N GLY A 287 1.46 -11.31 -5.79
CA GLY A 287 1.89 -10.15 -6.58
C GLY A 287 2.01 -10.41 -8.07
N ASP A 288 1.01 -11.04 -8.70
CA ASP A 288 1.04 -11.38 -10.13
C ASP A 288 1.37 -10.16 -11.02
N LYS A 289 2.31 -10.35 -11.95
CA LYS A 289 2.82 -9.27 -12.81
C LYS A 289 2.14 -9.31 -14.17
N VAL A 290 2.69 -10.12 -15.08
CA VAL A 290 2.19 -10.31 -16.44
C VAL A 290 0.99 -11.27 -16.39
N GLY A 291 0.00 -11.06 -17.25
CA GLY A 291 -1.24 -11.84 -17.29
C GLY A 291 -2.40 -11.25 -16.49
N ARG A 292 -2.12 -10.35 -15.53
CA ARG A 292 -3.16 -9.58 -14.82
C ARG A 292 -3.32 -8.19 -15.44
N ALA A 293 -4.49 -7.92 -16.00
CA ALA A 293 -4.77 -6.68 -16.71
C ALA A 293 -4.69 -5.44 -15.80
N TYR A 294 -4.16 -4.36 -16.36
CA TYR A 294 -4.39 -3.01 -15.82
C TYR A 294 -5.77 -2.51 -16.27
N LYS A 295 -6.44 -1.76 -15.40
CA LYS A 295 -7.68 -1.05 -15.70
C LYS A 295 -7.52 0.44 -15.41
N TYR A 296 -8.18 1.28 -16.20
CA TYR A 296 -8.21 2.73 -15.98
C TYR A 296 -9.19 3.10 -14.89
N ASN A 297 -10.36 2.48 -14.89
CA ASN A 297 -11.39 2.59 -13.87
C ASN A 297 -11.73 1.19 -13.36
N MET A 298 -11.97 1.09 -12.06
CA MET A 298 -12.39 -0.15 -11.41
C MET A 298 -13.91 -0.26 -11.44
N GLU A 299 -14.43 -1.41 -11.82
CA GLU A 299 -15.86 -1.73 -11.82
C GLU A 299 -16.21 -2.61 -10.61
N SER A 300 -17.50 -2.79 -10.31
CA SER A 300 -17.95 -3.59 -9.16
C SER A 300 -17.35 -5.00 -9.17
N ASP A 301 -17.33 -5.64 -10.33
CA ASP A 301 -16.88 -7.02 -10.48
C ASP A 301 -15.37 -7.17 -10.28
N ASP A 302 -14.61 -6.09 -10.41
CA ASP A 302 -13.17 -6.08 -10.14
C ASP A 302 -12.83 -6.21 -8.65
N TYR A 303 -13.82 -6.09 -7.76
CA TYR A 303 -13.65 -6.30 -6.33
C TYR A 303 -14.01 -7.72 -5.89
N ASN A 304 -14.45 -8.57 -6.82
CA ASN A 304 -14.67 -9.99 -6.55
C ASN A 304 -13.35 -10.76 -6.61
N ALA A 305 -13.07 -11.50 -5.53
CA ALA A 305 -11.97 -12.43 -5.47
C ALA A 305 -12.27 -13.73 -6.25
N GLU A 306 -11.25 -14.26 -6.91
CA GLU A 306 -11.32 -15.43 -7.77
C GLU A 306 -10.84 -16.68 -7.02
N ARG A 307 -11.75 -17.54 -6.56
CA ARG A 307 -11.38 -18.81 -5.89
C ARG A 307 -10.42 -19.66 -6.73
N ALA A 308 -10.69 -19.79 -8.03
CA ALA A 308 -9.84 -20.54 -8.95
C ALA A 308 -8.41 -20.00 -9.03
N TYR A 309 -8.22 -18.69 -8.84
CA TYR A 309 -6.89 -18.08 -8.83
C TYR A 309 -6.07 -18.54 -7.62
N TYR A 310 -6.67 -18.63 -6.43
CA TYR A 310 -6.01 -19.27 -5.29
C TYR A 310 -5.69 -20.73 -5.59
N GLU A 311 -6.69 -21.52 -6.00
CA GLU A 311 -6.57 -22.98 -6.15
C GLU A 311 -5.58 -23.40 -7.25
N GLN A 312 -5.49 -22.64 -8.34
CA GLN A 312 -4.68 -22.99 -9.51
C GLN A 312 -3.33 -22.26 -9.56
N SER A 313 -3.20 -21.09 -8.92
CA SER A 313 -1.97 -20.28 -9.01
C SER A 313 -1.21 -20.19 -7.69
N MET A 314 -1.88 -19.97 -6.55
CA MET A 314 -1.19 -19.78 -5.26
C MET A 314 -0.99 -21.08 -4.51
N TYR A 315 -2.05 -21.88 -4.40
CA TYR A 315 -2.07 -23.10 -3.60
C TYR A 315 -0.98 -24.09 -3.99
N PRO A 316 -0.72 -24.41 -5.28
CA PRO A 316 0.35 -25.33 -5.65
C PRO A 316 1.72 -24.86 -5.17
N VAL A 317 2.01 -23.55 -5.30
CA VAL A 317 3.29 -22.96 -4.83
C VAL A 317 3.37 -23.03 -3.32
N LEU A 318 2.30 -22.61 -2.63
CA LEU A 318 2.24 -22.53 -1.18
C LEU A 318 2.50 -23.89 -0.51
N ILE A 319 1.84 -24.95 -0.96
CA ILE A 319 1.99 -26.28 -0.33
C ILE A 319 3.33 -26.93 -0.59
N LYS A 320 4.02 -26.55 -1.68
CA LYS A 320 5.38 -27.05 -1.96
C LYS A 320 6.36 -26.50 -0.94
N TYR A 321 6.32 -25.19 -0.62
CA TYR A 321 7.18 -24.63 0.43
C TYR A 321 6.69 -24.92 1.84
N PHE A 322 5.37 -24.97 2.07
CA PHE A 322 4.76 -25.17 3.38
C PHE A 322 3.63 -26.22 3.30
N PRO A 323 3.97 -27.52 3.39
CA PRO A 323 2.98 -28.60 3.34
C PRO A 323 1.88 -28.52 4.40
N ALA A 324 2.08 -27.76 5.48
CA ALA A 324 1.07 -27.50 6.49
C ALA A 324 -0.22 -26.88 5.91
N PHE A 325 -0.15 -26.18 4.77
CA PHE A 325 -1.32 -25.63 4.06
C PHE A 325 -2.10 -26.67 3.23
N ALA A 326 -1.59 -27.91 3.11
CA ALA A 326 -2.18 -28.93 2.25
C ALA A 326 -3.60 -29.31 2.68
N ASN A 327 -4.48 -29.48 1.69
CA ASN A 327 -5.89 -29.86 1.85
C ASN A 327 -6.77 -28.85 2.59
N ILE A 328 -6.29 -27.61 2.80
CA ILE A 328 -7.05 -26.56 3.46
C ILE A 328 -7.56 -25.57 2.40
N ARG A 329 -8.86 -25.29 2.44
CA ARG A 329 -9.54 -24.38 1.51
C ARG A 329 -9.72 -23.01 2.14
N PRO A 330 -9.70 -21.92 1.35
CA PRO A 330 -9.98 -20.60 1.88
C PRO A 330 -11.40 -20.51 2.45
N THR A 331 -11.51 -20.01 3.68
CA THR A 331 -12.77 -19.76 4.40
C THR A 331 -13.40 -18.44 3.96
N ASN A 332 -12.59 -17.47 3.57
CA ASN A 332 -13.03 -16.18 3.04
C ASN A 332 -12.02 -15.63 2.02
N MET A 333 -12.43 -14.63 1.25
CA MET A 333 -11.58 -13.96 0.25
C MET A 333 -12.14 -12.58 -0.09
N TRP A 334 -11.25 -11.66 -0.42
CA TRP A 334 -11.62 -10.33 -0.91
C TRP A 334 -10.61 -9.81 -1.92
N ALA A 335 -10.99 -8.76 -2.64
CA ALA A 335 -10.12 -8.10 -3.59
C ALA A 335 -10.17 -6.58 -3.43
N GLY A 336 -9.06 -5.95 -3.79
CA GLY A 336 -8.94 -4.51 -3.97
C GLY A 336 -8.08 -4.21 -5.19
N ALA A 337 -7.69 -2.95 -5.34
CA ALA A 337 -6.76 -2.57 -6.40
C ALA A 337 -5.61 -1.71 -5.93
N TYR A 338 -4.46 -1.93 -6.57
CA TYR A 338 -3.34 -1.03 -6.47
C TYR A 338 -3.45 0.02 -7.56
N ALA A 339 -3.32 1.29 -7.21
CA ALA A 339 -3.06 2.36 -8.15
C ALA A 339 -1.55 2.41 -8.42
N TYR A 340 -1.11 1.80 -9.51
CA TYR A 340 0.29 1.77 -9.93
C TYR A 340 0.65 3.07 -10.63
N SER A 341 1.63 3.79 -10.09
CA SER A 341 2.32 4.86 -10.80
C SER A 341 3.39 4.30 -11.74
N VAL A 342 3.93 5.15 -12.61
CA VAL A 342 4.90 4.77 -13.65
C VAL A 342 6.18 4.13 -13.15
N ASP A 343 6.59 4.43 -11.93
CA ASP A 343 7.83 3.96 -11.28
C ASP A 343 7.56 3.31 -9.91
N ALA A 344 6.28 3.10 -9.59
CA ALA A 344 5.79 2.59 -8.32
C ALA A 344 6.15 3.41 -7.06
N ILE A 345 6.45 4.70 -7.24
CA ILE A 345 6.55 5.70 -6.19
C ILE A 345 5.29 6.60 -6.21
N PRO A 346 4.73 7.04 -5.05
CA PRO A 346 3.55 7.89 -5.03
C PRO A 346 3.66 9.16 -5.90
N LEU A 347 2.51 9.67 -6.31
CA LEU A 347 2.36 10.91 -7.06
C LEU A 347 1.63 11.94 -6.20
N VAL A 348 2.27 13.09 -6.00
CA VAL A 348 1.71 14.25 -5.30
C VAL A 348 2.00 15.49 -6.13
N TYR A 349 0.98 16.07 -6.77
CA TYR A 349 1.14 17.21 -7.65
C TYR A 349 -0.08 18.13 -7.64
N GLU A 350 0.13 19.38 -8.08
CA GLU A 350 -0.93 20.36 -8.28
C GLU A 350 -1.06 20.65 -9.78
N HIS A 351 -2.28 20.65 -10.30
CA HIS A 351 -2.56 21.01 -11.69
C HIS A 351 -3.91 21.73 -11.76
N SER A 352 -3.98 22.91 -12.38
CA SER A 352 -5.24 23.64 -12.60
C SER A 352 -6.14 23.69 -11.36
N GLY A 353 -5.59 23.99 -10.17
CA GLY A 353 -6.42 24.21 -8.99
C GLY A 353 -6.60 22.99 -8.09
N VAL A 354 -6.36 21.79 -8.62
CA VAL A 354 -6.51 20.51 -7.91
C VAL A 354 -5.16 19.94 -7.48
N ILE A 355 -5.08 19.51 -6.22
CA ILE A 355 -3.96 18.71 -5.70
C ILE A 355 -4.35 17.24 -5.83
N VAL A 356 -3.49 16.44 -6.44
CA VAL A 356 -3.72 15.01 -6.67
C VAL A 356 -2.74 14.22 -5.81
N VAL A 357 -3.25 13.27 -5.04
CA VAL A 357 -2.51 12.36 -4.17
C VAL A 357 -2.91 10.94 -4.55
N THR A 358 -2.04 10.23 -5.28
CA THR A 358 -2.36 8.89 -5.80
C THR A 358 -1.10 8.05 -6.04
N GLY A 359 -1.24 6.87 -6.65
CA GLY A 359 -0.09 6.13 -7.19
C GLY A 359 0.77 5.43 -6.14
N ALA A 360 0.24 5.16 -4.95
CA ALA A 360 1.00 4.52 -3.88
C ALA A 360 1.37 3.04 -4.15
N SER A 361 0.94 2.48 -5.29
CA SER A 361 1.47 1.24 -5.88
C SER A 361 1.51 0.05 -4.92
N GLY A 362 0.46 -0.06 -4.10
CA GLY A 362 0.26 -1.18 -3.17
C GLY A 362 0.71 -0.98 -1.73
N SER A 363 1.40 0.12 -1.44
CA SER A 363 2.01 0.39 -0.13
C SER A 363 1.52 1.72 0.45
N GLY A 364 0.25 2.05 0.22
CA GLY A 364 -0.35 3.32 0.63
C GLY A 364 -0.41 3.54 2.14
N ILE A 365 -0.85 2.52 2.90
CA ILE A 365 -0.95 2.63 4.37
C ILE A 365 0.39 3.01 4.97
N MET A 366 1.45 2.24 4.68
CA MET A 366 2.78 2.48 5.22
C MET A 366 3.46 3.75 4.70
N LYS A 367 2.85 4.52 3.80
CA LYS A 367 3.37 5.81 3.30
C LYS A 367 2.43 6.99 3.61
N ALA A 368 1.29 6.73 4.25
CA ALA A 368 0.16 7.66 4.28
C ALA A 368 0.51 8.99 4.96
N ASP A 369 1.17 8.95 6.13
CA ASP A 369 1.58 10.16 6.85
C ASP A 369 2.58 10.99 6.04
N ALA A 370 3.64 10.37 5.52
CA ALA A 370 4.66 11.07 4.73
C ALA A 370 4.06 11.70 3.46
N ILE A 371 3.21 10.97 2.73
CA ILE A 371 2.52 11.49 1.54
C ILE A 371 1.63 12.68 1.91
N ALA A 372 0.88 12.61 3.01
CA ALA A 372 0.00 13.70 3.45
C ALA A 372 0.79 14.96 3.82
N ARG A 373 1.94 14.82 4.51
CA ARG A 373 2.85 15.94 4.81
C ARG A 373 3.41 16.60 3.56
N ILE A 374 3.73 15.80 2.53
CA ILE A 374 4.20 16.34 1.24
C ILE A 374 3.07 17.08 0.53
N ALA A 375 1.84 16.55 0.54
CA ALA A 375 0.68 17.22 -0.04
C ALA A 375 0.37 18.55 0.67
N ASP A 376 0.49 18.60 2.00
CA ASP A 376 0.33 19.83 2.79
C ASP A 376 1.45 20.85 2.49
N ALA A 377 2.71 20.41 2.40
CA ALA A 377 3.83 21.28 2.00
C ALA A 377 3.62 21.85 0.59
N LEU A 378 3.14 21.04 -0.35
CA LEU A 378 2.80 21.48 -1.70
C LEU A 378 1.67 22.52 -1.69
N TYR A 379 0.59 22.27 -0.95
CA TYR A 379 -0.50 23.24 -0.75
C TYR A 379 0.02 24.57 -0.20
N ARG A 380 0.92 24.50 0.78
CA ARG A 380 1.55 25.66 1.40
C ARG A 380 2.59 26.35 0.52
N ASP A 381 2.93 25.77 -0.63
CA ASP A 381 4.01 26.19 -1.54
C ASP A 381 5.36 26.29 -0.81
N GLU A 382 5.62 25.33 0.07
CA GLU A 382 6.93 25.16 0.69
C GLU A 382 7.87 24.42 -0.23
N LYS A 383 9.16 24.77 -0.19
CA LYS A 383 10.19 24.10 -0.98
C LYS A 383 10.41 22.66 -0.53
N ASP A 384 10.42 22.43 0.76
CA ASP A 384 10.72 21.15 1.39
C ASP A 384 9.58 20.77 2.34
N ALA A 385 9.18 19.50 2.30
CA ALA A 385 8.22 18.91 3.22
C ALA A 385 8.97 18.34 4.42
N GLN A 386 8.54 18.72 5.63
CA GLN A 386 9.02 18.10 6.86
C GLN A 386 8.19 16.85 7.16
N LEU A 387 8.86 15.69 7.18
CA LEU A 387 8.30 14.39 7.52
C LEU A 387 8.34 14.17 9.03
N PHE A 388 7.67 13.14 9.51
CA PHE A 388 7.76 12.76 10.92
C PHE A 388 9.22 12.45 11.32
N GLY A 389 9.60 12.78 12.56
CA GLY A 389 10.98 12.67 13.02
C GLY A 389 11.95 13.75 12.50
N GLY A 390 11.44 14.77 11.78
CA GLY A 390 12.23 15.93 11.35
C GLY A 390 13.02 15.75 10.06
N ARG A 391 12.95 14.56 9.43
CA ARG A 391 13.50 14.30 8.09
C ARG A 391 12.78 15.16 7.04
N THR A 392 13.44 15.49 5.94
CA THR A 392 12.89 16.38 4.91
C THR A 392 13.03 15.80 3.51
N ILE A 393 12.14 16.22 2.61
CA ILE A 393 12.17 15.87 1.19
C ILE A 393 11.66 17.08 0.38
N PRO A 394 12.22 17.37 -0.81
CA PRO A 394 11.66 18.43 -1.66
C PRO A 394 10.18 18.17 -1.97
N SER A 395 9.30 19.15 -1.72
CA SER A 395 7.83 18.98 -1.80
C SER A 395 7.35 18.60 -3.21
N ARG A 396 8.12 18.98 -4.24
CA ARG A 396 7.81 18.71 -5.66
C ARG A 396 8.46 17.43 -6.20
N SER A 397 9.21 16.70 -5.39
CA SER A 397 9.93 15.47 -5.80
C SER A 397 8.99 14.34 -6.20
N LEU A 398 7.80 14.26 -5.60
CA LEU A 398 6.74 13.32 -5.95
C LEU A 398 5.80 13.85 -7.05
N GLY A 399 6.08 15.04 -7.59
CA GLY A 399 5.30 15.64 -8.65
C GLY A 399 5.55 15.01 -10.02
N LEU A 400 5.09 15.69 -11.06
CA LEU A 400 5.24 15.26 -12.46
C LEU A 400 6.45 15.90 -13.16
N THR A 401 6.66 17.20 -12.92
CA THR A 401 7.65 18.01 -13.66
C THR A 401 9.03 18.01 -13.01
N HIS A 402 9.08 17.92 -11.67
CA HIS A 402 10.32 17.93 -10.88
C HIS A 402 10.59 16.57 -10.25
N ARG A 403 10.05 15.51 -10.86
CA ARG A 403 10.10 14.15 -10.33
C ARG A 403 11.54 13.67 -10.27
N LYS A 404 12.02 13.35 -9.07
CA LYS A 404 13.39 12.87 -8.84
C LYS A 404 13.34 11.69 -7.87
N VAL A 405 12.91 10.56 -8.39
CA VAL A 405 12.73 9.32 -7.62
C VAL A 405 13.29 8.14 -8.42
N GLU A 406 13.64 7.06 -7.73
CA GLU A 406 14.05 5.82 -8.37
C GLU A 406 12.83 4.99 -8.81
N ILE A 407 13.07 4.00 -9.67
CA ILE A 407 12.08 2.96 -9.94
C ILE A 407 12.09 1.97 -8.77
N GLU A 408 10.90 1.68 -8.23
CA GLU A 408 10.72 0.62 -7.23
C GLU A 408 10.57 -0.75 -7.91
N SER A 409 11.41 -1.70 -7.52
CA SER A 409 11.42 -3.07 -8.06
C SER A 409 10.83 -4.11 -7.11
N VAL A 410 10.72 -3.80 -5.81
CA VAL A 410 10.33 -4.71 -4.75
C VAL A 410 8.88 -4.43 -4.34
N ILE A 411 7.97 -4.62 -5.30
CA ILE A 411 6.51 -4.53 -5.09
C ILE A 411 5.98 -5.94 -4.82
N ILE A 412 5.10 -6.04 -3.82
CA ILE A 412 4.42 -7.28 -3.41
C ILE A 412 3.03 -7.33 -4.04
#